data_AF-A0A524FAP2-F1
#
_entry.id   AF-A0A524FAP2-F1
#
_cell.length_a   1.000
_cell.length_b   1.000
_cell.length_c   1.000
_cell.angle_alpha   90.00
_cell.angle_beta   90.00
_cell.angle_gamma   90.00
#
_symmetry.space_group_name_H-M   'P 1'
#
loop_
_entity.id
_entity.type
_entity.pdbx_description
1 polymer ?
#
loop_
_entity_poly.entity_id
_entity_poly.type
_entity_poly.pdbx_seq_one_letter_code
_entity_poly.pdbx_strand_id
1 'polypeptide(L)'
;MEIIPAIDISSGKCVRLYKGEKGTEKIYYENPLDALDFWISQGSQRIHFVDLDGAWGSDKNKELLKKMIKKASNKSKVQIGGGIRSLDAAKELIKIGADRVIIGTLAIKKPEIIKRLAEEVGSKHIIVALDYKQGKISTHGWTKQTDKDPFSFGKKIENLGAGYILFSSVEADGAFTGPDFGNIEKMIKSVKIPVYAAGGVRYENDVEKLKKIGTYGVIIGKAFYEEKLPFSIIKNAKYNN
;
A
#
# COMPACT_ATOMS: atom_id res chain seq x y z
N MET A 1 4.13 -5.59 14.74
CA MET A 1 3.33 -4.84 13.76
C MET A 1 4.26 -3.86 13.09
N GLU A 2 4.31 -3.90 11.76
CA GLU A 2 5.11 -2.95 10.98
C GLU A 2 4.43 -1.58 10.95
N ILE A 3 5.23 -0.51 10.90
CA ILE A 3 4.74 0.84 10.66
C ILE A 3 5.47 1.35 9.41
N ILE A 4 4.72 1.59 8.34
CA ILE A 4 5.28 1.80 7.00
C ILE A 4 4.91 3.19 6.50
N PRO A 5 5.88 4.11 6.33
CA PRO A 5 5.62 5.38 5.68
C PRO A 5 5.28 5.17 4.20
N ALA A 6 4.34 5.98 3.71
CA ALA A 6 3.92 5.98 2.30
C ALA A 6 4.49 7.17 1.53
N ILE A 7 4.94 6.93 0.30
CA ILE A 7 5.29 7.95 -0.69
C ILE A 7 4.37 7.73 -1.89
N ASP A 8 3.42 8.65 -2.09
CA ASP A 8 2.60 8.64 -3.29
C ASP A 8 3.24 9.57 -4.32
N ILE A 9 3.38 9.09 -5.55
CA ILE A 9 4.05 9.81 -6.64
C ILE A 9 3.01 10.21 -7.69
N SER A 10 2.93 11.51 -7.97
CA SER A 10 2.21 12.05 -9.14
C SER A 10 3.00 13.19 -9.76
N SER A 11 3.04 13.22 -11.09
CA SER A 11 3.79 14.20 -11.90
C SER A 11 5.24 14.37 -11.45
N GLY A 12 5.89 13.27 -11.07
CA GLY A 12 7.27 13.27 -10.57
C GLY A 12 7.48 13.86 -9.18
N LYS A 13 6.41 14.16 -8.42
CA LYS A 13 6.45 14.76 -7.08
C LYS A 13 5.90 13.82 -6.01
N CYS A 14 6.29 14.01 -4.75
CA CYS A 14 5.72 13.32 -3.61
C CYS A 14 4.49 14.08 -3.13
N VAL A 15 3.32 13.44 -3.19
CA VAL A 15 2.03 14.07 -2.89
C VAL A 15 1.23 13.26 -1.88
N ARG A 16 0.13 13.83 -1.39
CA ARG A 16 -0.99 13.07 -0.83
C ARG A 16 -2.29 13.58 -1.42
N LEU A 17 -3.21 12.66 -1.67
CA LEU A 17 -4.60 12.97 -2.06
C LEU A 17 -5.49 13.12 -0.83
N TYR A 18 -6.56 13.89 -0.97
CA TYR A 18 -7.69 13.84 -0.06
C TYR A 18 -8.68 12.78 -0.57
N LYS A 19 -8.93 11.71 0.22
CA LYS A 19 -9.87 10.62 -0.13
C LYS A 19 -9.61 9.96 -1.49
N GLY A 20 -8.35 9.93 -1.93
CA GLY A 20 -7.96 9.37 -3.23
C GLY A 20 -8.44 10.18 -4.44
N GLU A 21 -8.91 11.42 -4.26
CA GLU A 21 -9.46 12.23 -5.33
C GLU A 21 -8.37 12.96 -6.13
N LYS A 22 -8.32 12.70 -7.44
CA LYS A 22 -7.40 13.35 -8.36
C LYS A 22 -7.68 14.86 -8.42
N GLY A 23 -6.65 15.69 -8.42
CA GLY A 23 -6.77 17.15 -8.37
C GLY A 23 -6.73 17.74 -6.95
N THR A 24 -6.70 16.89 -5.92
CA THR A 24 -6.58 17.30 -4.51
C THR A 24 -5.17 17.12 -3.95
N GLU A 25 -4.17 16.99 -4.82
CA GLU A 25 -2.79 16.73 -4.46
C GLU A 25 -2.23 17.86 -3.59
N LYS A 26 -1.83 17.55 -2.35
CA LYS A 26 -0.90 18.37 -1.58
C LYS A 26 0.51 17.86 -1.83
N ILE A 27 1.39 18.70 -2.35
CA ILE A 27 2.81 18.39 -2.55
C ILE A 27 3.52 18.49 -1.20
N TYR A 28 4.30 17.46 -0.86
CA TYR A 28 5.16 17.45 0.33
C TYR A 28 6.64 17.50 -0.03
N TYR A 29 7.03 16.89 -1.14
CA TYR A 29 8.38 17.01 -1.69
C TYR A 29 8.30 17.18 -3.20
N GLU A 30 9.03 18.16 -3.72
CA GLU A 30 9.19 18.36 -5.16
C GLU A 30 9.91 17.18 -5.82
N ASN A 31 10.81 16.52 -5.09
CA ASN A 31 11.53 15.33 -5.54
C ASN A 31 11.28 14.15 -4.59
N PRO A 32 10.64 13.05 -5.05
CA PRO A 32 10.36 11.86 -4.25
C PRO A 32 11.59 11.17 -3.67
N LEU A 33 12.78 11.37 -4.24
CA LEU A 33 14.03 10.85 -3.67
C LEU A 33 14.38 11.50 -2.33
N ASP A 34 13.93 12.74 -2.10
CA ASP A 34 14.18 13.45 -0.84
C ASP A 34 13.27 12.87 0.26
N ALA A 35 12.01 12.58 -0.07
CA ALA A 35 11.10 11.85 0.82
C ALA A 35 11.65 10.45 1.14
N LEU A 36 12.22 9.76 0.15
CA LEU A 36 12.85 8.46 0.34
C LEU A 36 14.03 8.56 1.32
N ASP A 37 14.96 9.49 1.10
CA ASP A 37 16.12 9.69 1.98
C ASP A 37 15.69 10.05 3.39
N PHE A 38 14.66 10.89 3.52
CA PHE A 38 14.06 11.23 4.80
C PHE A 38 13.56 9.98 5.53
N TRP A 39 12.71 9.15 4.93
CA TRP A 39 12.18 7.96 5.60
C TRP A 39 13.25 6.91 5.94
N ILE A 40 14.28 6.78 5.10
CA ILE A 40 15.46 5.95 5.42
C ILE A 40 16.17 6.51 6.66
N SER A 41 16.40 7.84 6.73
CA SER A 41 17.05 8.48 7.89
C SER A 41 16.24 8.35 9.19
N GLN A 42 14.91 8.25 9.08
CA GLN A 42 14.03 7.96 10.21
C GLN A 42 14.07 6.49 10.66
N GLY A 43 14.85 5.64 9.98
CA GLY A 43 15.05 4.23 10.35
C GLY A 43 13.98 3.29 9.81
N SER A 44 13.23 3.70 8.78
CA SER A 44 12.21 2.84 8.19
C SER A 44 12.83 1.62 7.51
N GLN A 45 12.48 0.41 7.97
CA GLN A 45 12.96 -0.83 7.35
C GLN A 45 12.15 -1.21 6.10
N ARG A 46 10.95 -0.63 5.95
CA ARG A 46 10.08 -0.84 4.78
C ARG A 46 9.43 0.46 4.36
N ILE A 47 9.34 0.71 3.06
CA ILE A 47 8.69 1.92 2.52
C ILE A 47 7.65 1.51 1.47
N HIS A 48 6.50 2.17 1.51
CA HIS A 48 5.39 1.93 0.58
C HIS A 48 5.36 3.00 -0.50
N PHE A 49 5.47 2.60 -1.76
CA PHE A 49 5.37 3.49 -2.91
C PHE A 49 4.04 3.27 -3.63
N VAL A 50 3.40 4.36 -4.04
CA VAL A 50 2.22 4.32 -4.91
C VAL A 50 2.46 5.22 -6.12
N ASP A 51 2.49 4.64 -7.31
CA ASP A 51 2.43 5.41 -8.57
C ASP A 51 0.97 5.78 -8.88
N LEU A 52 0.57 7.02 -8.53
CA LEU A 52 -0.79 7.50 -8.75
C LEU A 52 -1.06 7.67 -10.26
N ASP A 53 -0.10 8.21 -11.01
CA ASP A 53 -0.25 8.35 -12.46
C ASP A 53 -0.37 6.97 -13.12
N GLY A 54 0.43 6.01 -12.65
CA GLY A 54 0.29 4.59 -12.96
C GLY A 54 -1.10 4.04 -12.67
N ALA A 55 -1.64 4.29 -11.47
CA ALA A 55 -2.99 3.86 -11.11
C ALA A 55 -4.06 4.42 -12.06
N TRP A 56 -3.82 5.59 -12.65
CA TRP A 56 -4.71 6.26 -13.62
C TRP A 56 -4.40 6.00 -15.09
N GLY A 57 -3.46 5.12 -15.42
CA GLY A 57 -3.22 4.71 -16.81
C GLY A 57 -1.98 5.31 -17.49
N SER A 58 -1.19 6.13 -16.78
CA SER A 58 0.07 6.66 -17.30
C SER A 58 1.24 5.73 -17.01
N ASP A 59 2.38 5.96 -17.68
CA ASP A 59 3.67 5.30 -17.40
C ASP A 59 4.79 6.33 -17.15
N LYS A 60 4.44 7.61 -16.94
CA LYS A 60 5.39 8.73 -16.81
C LYS A 60 6.40 8.57 -15.67
N ASN A 61 6.02 7.90 -14.58
CA ASN A 61 6.89 7.71 -13.42
C ASN A 61 7.77 6.46 -13.50
N LYS A 62 7.70 5.65 -14.57
CA LYS A 62 8.37 4.33 -14.64
C LYS A 62 9.87 4.40 -14.30
N GLU A 63 10.60 5.32 -14.94
CA GLU A 63 12.05 5.45 -14.73
C GLU A 63 12.41 6.03 -13.36
N LEU A 64 11.61 6.97 -12.85
CA LEU A 64 11.76 7.50 -11.49
C LEU A 64 11.58 6.40 -10.44
N LEU A 65 10.55 5.57 -10.57
CA LEU A 65 10.28 4.46 -9.64
C LEU A 65 11.41 3.44 -9.65
N LYS A 66 11.94 3.07 -10.83
CA LYS A 66 13.11 2.18 -10.92
C LYS A 66 14.32 2.75 -10.17
N LYS A 67 14.58 4.05 -10.31
CA LYS A 67 15.66 4.74 -9.59
C LYS A 67 15.42 4.72 -8.09
N MET A 68 14.20 4.99 -7.64
CA MET A 68 13.83 4.96 -6.22
C MET A 68 13.96 3.55 -5.63
N ILE A 69 13.47 2.51 -6.32
CA ILE A 69 13.57 1.12 -5.88
C ILE A 69 15.03 0.72 -5.68
N LYS A 70 15.89 0.95 -6.69
CA LYS A 70 17.32 0.61 -6.61
C LYS A 70 18.04 1.36 -5.50
N LYS A 71 17.69 2.63 -5.28
CA LYS A 71 18.27 3.44 -4.20
C LYS A 71 17.85 2.91 -2.82
N ALA A 72 16.58 2.57 -2.67
CA ALA A 72 16.00 2.09 -1.42
C ALA A 72 16.48 0.69 -1.05
N SER A 73 16.57 -0.24 -2.02
CA SER A 73 16.79 -1.68 -1.79
C SER A 73 18.07 -2.01 -1.02
N ASN A 74 19.04 -1.09 -0.98
CA ASN A 74 20.28 -1.26 -0.21
C ASN A 74 20.13 -0.95 1.29
N LYS A 75 19.03 -0.30 1.70
CA LYS A 75 18.83 0.21 3.06
C LYS A 75 17.46 -0.15 3.65
N SER A 76 16.44 -0.28 2.81
CA SER A 76 15.05 -0.56 3.20
C SER A 76 14.36 -1.42 2.15
N LYS A 77 13.46 -2.31 2.59
CA LYS A 77 12.61 -3.08 1.68
C LYS A 77 11.55 -2.17 1.06
N VAL A 78 11.22 -2.38 -0.21
CA VAL A 78 10.20 -1.60 -0.91
C VAL A 78 8.98 -2.46 -1.22
N GLN A 79 7.79 -1.95 -0.93
CA GLN A 79 6.55 -2.45 -1.50
C GLN A 79 5.99 -1.38 -2.45
N ILE A 80 5.63 -1.76 -3.67
CA ILE A 80 5.21 -0.81 -4.71
C ILE A 80 3.89 -1.21 -5.35
N GLY A 81 2.97 -0.24 -5.44
CA GLY A 81 1.72 -0.33 -6.18
C GLY A 81 1.54 0.82 -7.15
N GLY A 82 0.43 0.77 -7.90
CA GLY A 82 0.10 1.74 -8.93
C GLY A 82 0.58 1.31 -10.31
N GLY A 83 -0.34 1.20 -11.28
CA GLY A 83 0.00 0.93 -12.68
C GLY A 83 0.50 -0.47 -13.04
N ILE A 84 0.53 -1.43 -12.12
CA ILE A 84 0.92 -2.82 -12.43
C ILE A 84 -0.23 -3.52 -13.18
N ARG A 85 -0.12 -3.62 -14.51
CA ARG A 85 -1.18 -4.12 -15.42
C ARG A 85 -0.90 -5.48 -16.04
N SER A 86 0.28 -6.05 -15.83
CA SER A 86 0.66 -7.37 -16.35
C SER A 86 1.55 -8.13 -15.37
N LEU A 87 1.65 -9.44 -15.58
CA LEU A 87 2.54 -10.32 -14.85
C LEU A 87 4.02 -9.93 -15.08
N ASP A 88 4.39 -9.61 -16.32
CA ASP A 88 5.75 -9.19 -16.65
C ASP A 88 6.14 -7.88 -15.98
N ALA A 89 5.22 -6.91 -15.88
CA ALA A 89 5.47 -5.66 -15.16
C ALA A 89 5.72 -5.92 -13.65
N ALA A 90 4.95 -6.82 -13.04
CA ALA A 90 5.15 -7.22 -11.66
C ALA A 90 6.53 -7.88 -11.46
N LYS A 91 6.91 -8.80 -12.35
CA LYS A 91 8.22 -9.48 -12.33
C LYS A 91 9.38 -8.51 -12.55
N GLU A 92 9.23 -7.54 -13.47
CA GLU A 92 10.23 -6.51 -13.73
C GLU A 92 10.55 -5.73 -12.44
N LEU A 93 9.52 -5.32 -11.69
CA LEU A 93 9.70 -4.57 -10.44
C LEU A 93 10.42 -5.37 -9.36
N ILE A 94 10.06 -6.65 -9.18
CA ILE A 94 10.73 -7.54 -8.23
C ILE A 94 12.20 -7.74 -8.64
N LYS A 95 12.46 -8.01 -9.92
CA LYS A 95 13.82 -8.18 -10.46
C LYS A 95 14.70 -6.95 -10.25
N ILE A 96 14.12 -5.76 -10.27
CA ILE A 96 14.85 -4.50 -10.05
C ILE A 96 15.15 -4.24 -8.57
N GLY A 97 14.48 -4.94 -7.65
CA GLY A 97 14.76 -4.88 -6.21
C GLY A 97 13.55 -4.55 -5.33
N ALA A 98 12.33 -4.51 -5.88
CA ALA A 98 11.15 -4.39 -5.05
C ALA A 98 10.97 -5.68 -4.22
N ASP A 99 10.84 -5.54 -2.91
CA ASP A 99 10.56 -6.68 -2.02
C ASP A 99 9.15 -7.21 -2.27
N ARG A 100 8.19 -6.32 -2.55
CA ARG A 100 6.80 -6.71 -2.84
C ARG A 100 6.17 -5.85 -3.91
N VAL A 101 5.29 -6.47 -4.69
CA VAL A 101 4.40 -5.78 -5.63
C VAL A 101 2.98 -5.79 -5.11
N ILE A 102 2.28 -4.71 -5.37
CA ILE A 102 0.91 -4.49 -4.91
C ILE A 102 0.01 -4.43 -6.14
N ILE A 103 -0.83 -5.46 -6.30
CA ILE A 103 -1.78 -5.56 -7.40
C ILE A 103 -3.21 -5.38 -6.87
N GLY A 104 -3.92 -4.38 -7.38
CA GLY A 104 -5.33 -4.12 -7.04
C GLY A 104 -6.24 -4.48 -8.22
N THR A 105 -6.46 -3.51 -9.10
CA THR A 105 -7.34 -3.66 -10.29
C THR A 105 -7.04 -4.91 -11.12
N LEU A 106 -5.75 -5.24 -11.30
CA LEU A 106 -5.33 -6.43 -12.05
C LEU A 106 -5.82 -7.73 -11.39
N ALA A 107 -5.60 -7.88 -10.08
CA ALA A 107 -6.05 -9.01 -9.29
C ALA A 107 -7.59 -9.12 -9.25
N ILE A 108 -8.31 -8.00 -9.24
CA ILE A 108 -9.77 -7.98 -9.17
C ILE A 108 -10.40 -8.38 -10.51
N LYS A 109 -9.81 -7.95 -11.64
CA LYS A 109 -10.29 -8.28 -12.99
C LYS A 109 -9.88 -9.67 -13.45
N LYS A 110 -8.67 -10.11 -13.08
CA LYS A 110 -8.03 -11.35 -13.54
C LYS A 110 -7.42 -12.11 -12.35
N PRO A 111 -8.23 -12.66 -11.42
CA PRO A 111 -7.73 -13.22 -10.17
C PRO A 111 -6.70 -14.34 -10.35
N GLU A 112 -6.81 -15.13 -11.41
CA GLU A 112 -5.89 -16.22 -11.77
C GLU A 112 -4.43 -15.77 -11.92
N ILE A 113 -4.19 -14.48 -12.17
CA ILE A 113 -2.83 -13.93 -12.24
C ILE A 113 -2.11 -13.99 -10.90
N ILE A 114 -2.84 -13.99 -9.77
CA ILE A 114 -2.26 -14.09 -8.43
C ILE A 114 -1.56 -15.44 -8.30
N LYS A 115 -2.21 -16.52 -8.74
CA LYS A 115 -1.66 -17.87 -8.70
C LYS A 115 -0.40 -17.98 -9.55
N ARG A 116 -0.47 -17.51 -10.79
CA ARG A 116 0.69 -17.50 -11.71
C ARG A 116 1.86 -16.69 -11.15
N LEU A 117 1.58 -15.51 -10.59
CA LEU A 117 2.61 -14.68 -10.00
C LEU A 117 3.21 -15.37 -8.76
N ALA A 118 2.40 -16.00 -7.93
CA ALA A 118 2.87 -16.73 -6.76
C ALA A 118 3.77 -17.92 -7.14
N GLU A 119 3.45 -18.63 -8.21
CA GLU A 119 4.27 -19.71 -8.77
C GLU A 119 5.61 -19.18 -9.31
N GLU A 120 5.62 -18.01 -9.96
CA GLU A 120 6.82 -17.47 -10.64
C GLU A 120 7.76 -16.67 -9.74
N VAL A 121 7.24 -15.95 -8.73
CA VAL A 121 8.05 -15.10 -7.85
C VAL A 121 7.91 -15.42 -6.37
N GLY A 122 6.97 -16.28 -5.98
CA GLY A 122 6.70 -16.65 -4.59
C GLY A 122 5.67 -15.73 -3.91
N SER A 123 4.75 -16.31 -3.15
CA SER A 123 3.66 -15.62 -2.44
C SER A 123 4.13 -14.44 -1.57
N LYS A 124 5.30 -14.57 -0.94
CA LYS A 124 5.87 -13.54 -0.04
C LYS A 124 6.16 -12.19 -0.73
N HIS A 125 6.18 -12.16 -2.06
CA HIS A 125 6.40 -10.95 -2.86
C HIS A 125 5.10 -10.28 -3.32
N ILE A 126 3.93 -10.82 -2.96
CA ILE A 126 2.65 -10.42 -3.54
C ILE A 126 1.73 -9.88 -2.46
N ILE A 127 1.34 -8.62 -2.62
CA ILE A 127 0.27 -7.98 -1.87
C ILE A 127 -0.89 -7.75 -2.82
N VAL A 128 -2.11 -8.14 -2.43
CA VAL A 128 -3.32 -7.75 -3.16
C VAL A 128 -3.99 -6.59 -2.41
N ALA A 129 -4.17 -5.47 -3.11
CA ALA A 129 -4.88 -4.31 -2.56
C ALA A 129 -6.39 -4.48 -2.75
N LEU A 130 -7.11 -4.44 -1.64
CA LEU A 130 -8.57 -4.40 -1.54
C LEU A 130 -8.96 -3.04 -0.97
N ASP A 131 -8.94 -2.03 -1.85
CA ASP A 131 -9.48 -0.72 -1.54
C ASP A 131 -11.00 -0.79 -1.59
N TYR A 132 -11.68 -0.28 -0.56
CA TYR A 132 -13.13 -0.32 -0.50
C TYR A 132 -13.74 1.04 -0.16
N LYS A 133 -14.95 1.25 -0.67
CA LYS A 133 -15.79 2.42 -0.45
C LYS A 133 -17.22 1.94 -0.32
N GLN A 134 -17.94 2.40 0.72
CA GLN A 134 -19.32 1.97 0.98
C GLN A 134 -19.48 0.43 1.00
N GLY A 135 -18.53 -0.26 1.62
CA GLY A 135 -18.54 -1.72 1.78
C GLY A 135 -18.25 -2.54 0.51
N LYS A 136 -17.95 -1.91 -0.62
CA LYS A 136 -17.65 -2.60 -1.90
C LYS A 136 -16.24 -2.29 -2.39
N ILE A 137 -15.63 -3.24 -3.10
CA ILE A 137 -14.29 -3.06 -3.67
C ILE A 137 -14.29 -1.99 -4.78
N SER A 138 -13.31 -1.09 -4.72
CA SER A 138 -13.01 -0.04 -5.70
C SER A 138 -11.77 -0.39 -6.55
N THR A 139 -11.73 0.08 -7.79
CA THR A 139 -10.69 -0.19 -8.79
C THR A 139 -10.37 1.06 -9.63
N HIS A 140 -9.35 0.98 -10.49
CA HIS A 140 -8.90 2.04 -11.42
C HIS A 140 -8.57 3.36 -10.69
N GLY A 141 -7.71 3.29 -9.67
CA GLY A 141 -7.41 4.45 -8.83
C GLY A 141 -8.69 5.00 -8.19
N TRP A 142 -9.48 4.10 -7.58
CA TRP A 142 -10.70 4.42 -6.82
C TRP A 142 -11.88 4.98 -7.63
N THR A 143 -11.74 5.14 -8.95
CA THR A 143 -12.78 5.72 -9.83
C THR A 143 -13.93 4.77 -10.20
N LYS A 144 -13.75 3.45 -10.04
CA LYS A 144 -14.78 2.45 -10.39
C LYS A 144 -15.09 1.52 -9.21
N GLN A 145 -16.34 1.52 -8.76
CA GLN A 145 -16.83 0.57 -7.77
C GLN A 145 -17.24 -0.75 -8.46
N THR A 146 -17.09 -1.86 -7.76
CA THR A 146 -17.52 -3.19 -8.20
C THR A 146 -18.58 -3.72 -7.25
N ASP A 147 -19.34 -4.74 -7.64
CA ASP A 147 -20.29 -5.42 -6.71
C ASP A 147 -19.65 -6.51 -5.86
N LYS A 148 -18.32 -6.57 -5.82
CA LYS A 148 -17.60 -7.60 -5.06
C LYS A 148 -17.51 -7.20 -3.59
N ASP A 149 -17.94 -8.12 -2.73
CA ASP A 149 -17.72 -8.03 -1.29
C ASP A 149 -16.23 -8.26 -0.97
N PRO A 150 -15.59 -7.35 -0.21
CA PRO A 150 -14.17 -7.45 0.07
C PRO A 150 -13.79 -8.71 0.86
N PHE A 151 -14.63 -9.17 1.80
CA PHE A 151 -14.27 -10.27 2.71
C PHE A 151 -14.24 -11.62 2.00
N SER A 152 -15.28 -11.92 1.21
CA SER A 152 -15.34 -13.11 0.37
C SER A 152 -14.23 -13.10 -0.69
N PHE A 153 -13.92 -11.93 -1.26
CA PHE A 153 -12.80 -11.79 -2.19
C PHE A 153 -11.44 -11.98 -1.50
N GLY A 154 -11.31 -11.53 -0.24
CA GLY A 154 -10.15 -11.79 0.64
C GLY A 154 -9.80 -13.27 0.76
N LYS A 155 -10.81 -14.12 0.98
CA LYS A 155 -10.62 -15.59 1.00
C LYS A 155 -10.20 -16.13 -0.36
N LYS A 156 -10.77 -15.59 -1.45
CA LYS A 156 -10.41 -15.98 -2.81
C LYS A 156 -8.94 -15.68 -3.12
N ILE A 157 -8.45 -14.49 -2.77
CA ILE A 157 -7.05 -14.09 -3.05
C ILE A 157 -6.04 -14.89 -2.22
N GLU A 158 -6.38 -15.26 -0.99
CA GLU A 158 -5.61 -16.19 -0.16
C GLU A 158 -5.48 -17.56 -0.84
N ASN A 159 -6.60 -18.14 -1.28
CA ASN A 159 -6.59 -19.44 -1.96
C ASN A 159 -5.83 -19.42 -3.30
N LEU A 160 -5.68 -18.24 -3.90
CA LEU A 160 -4.90 -18.04 -5.12
C LEU A 160 -3.42 -17.78 -4.85
N GLY A 161 -2.98 -17.77 -3.59
CA GLY A 161 -1.56 -17.71 -3.23
C GLY A 161 -1.01 -16.30 -3.00
N ALA A 162 -1.85 -15.29 -2.77
CA ALA A 162 -1.37 -14.00 -2.29
C ALA A 162 -0.69 -14.17 -0.92
N GLY A 163 0.46 -13.52 -0.70
CA GLY A 163 1.13 -13.55 0.60
C GLY A 163 0.57 -12.57 1.62
N TYR A 164 -0.04 -11.47 1.14
CA TYR A 164 -0.56 -10.41 2.00
C TYR A 164 -1.79 -9.75 1.38
N ILE A 165 -2.62 -9.15 2.25
CA ILE A 165 -3.71 -8.26 1.86
C ILE A 165 -3.36 -6.85 2.29
N LEU A 166 -3.49 -5.87 1.40
CA LEU A 166 -3.59 -4.46 1.78
C LEU A 166 -5.07 -4.09 1.81
N PHE A 167 -5.62 -3.83 2.99
CA PHE A 167 -7.02 -3.49 3.18
C PHE A 167 -7.14 -2.01 3.54
N SER A 168 -7.76 -1.23 2.64
CA SER A 168 -7.74 0.24 2.74
C SER A 168 -9.14 0.83 2.57
N SER A 169 -9.54 1.68 3.52
CA SER A 169 -10.77 2.47 3.43
C SER A 169 -10.51 3.75 2.64
N VAL A 170 -11.12 3.86 1.46
CA VAL A 170 -11.02 5.07 0.62
C VAL A 170 -11.65 6.28 1.32
N GLU A 171 -12.71 6.06 2.11
CA GLU A 171 -13.46 7.13 2.77
C GLU A 171 -12.66 7.76 3.93
N ALA A 172 -11.84 6.96 4.59
CA ALA A 172 -11.00 7.41 5.70
C ALA A 172 -9.65 7.97 5.23
N ASP A 173 -9.17 7.60 4.04
CA ASP A 173 -7.84 8.01 3.60
C ASP A 173 -7.73 9.52 3.38
N GLY A 174 -6.68 10.12 3.97
CA GLY A 174 -6.47 11.57 3.99
C GLY A 174 -7.53 12.39 4.74
N ALA A 175 -8.58 11.76 5.30
CA ALA A 175 -9.72 12.43 5.92
C ALA A 175 -9.57 12.66 7.43
N PHE A 176 -8.59 12.00 8.08
CA PHE A 176 -8.38 12.07 9.54
C PHE A 176 -9.64 11.73 10.37
N THR A 177 -10.44 10.78 9.89
CA THR A 177 -11.64 10.29 10.60
C THR A 177 -11.35 9.11 11.53
N GLY A 178 -10.12 8.58 11.50
CA GLY A 178 -9.74 7.33 12.15
C GLY A 178 -9.81 6.15 11.17
N PRO A 179 -9.00 5.09 11.38
CA PRO A 179 -9.12 3.84 10.63
C PRO A 179 -10.47 3.18 10.82
N ASP A 180 -10.92 2.42 9.82
CA ASP A 180 -12.13 1.60 9.91
C ASP A 180 -11.83 0.29 10.66
N PHE A 181 -11.69 0.41 11.97
CA PHE A 181 -11.31 -0.69 12.86
C PHE A 181 -12.20 -1.91 12.72
N GLY A 182 -13.51 -1.72 12.54
CA GLY A 182 -14.49 -2.81 12.47
C GLY A 182 -14.30 -3.67 11.22
N ASN A 183 -14.19 -3.05 10.04
CA ASN A 183 -13.96 -3.80 8.82
C ASN A 183 -12.54 -4.39 8.76
N ILE A 184 -11.53 -3.70 9.31
CA ILE A 184 -10.17 -4.25 9.42
C ILE A 184 -10.15 -5.53 10.27
N GLU A 185 -10.78 -5.49 11.46
CA GLU A 185 -10.89 -6.66 12.33
C GLU A 185 -11.64 -7.81 11.64
N LYS A 186 -12.74 -7.50 10.95
CA LYS A 186 -13.51 -8.48 10.18
C LYS A 186 -12.67 -9.12 9.06
N MET A 187 -11.86 -8.33 8.35
CA MET A 187 -10.96 -8.85 7.31
C MET A 187 -9.91 -9.80 7.91
N ILE A 188 -9.25 -9.40 8.99
CA ILE A 188 -8.26 -10.25 9.70
C ILE A 188 -8.88 -11.59 10.12
N LYS A 189 -10.10 -11.59 10.66
CA LYS A 189 -10.81 -12.82 11.04
C LYS A 189 -11.27 -13.67 9.84
N SER A 190 -11.31 -13.08 8.64
CA SER A 190 -11.80 -13.75 7.43
C SER A 190 -10.72 -14.54 6.69
N VAL A 191 -9.44 -14.29 6.93
CA VAL A 191 -8.30 -14.91 6.24
C VAL A 191 -7.23 -15.38 7.22
N LYS A 192 -6.28 -16.20 6.76
CA LYS A 192 -5.10 -16.67 7.51
C LYS A 192 -3.82 -15.93 7.09
N ILE A 193 -3.79 -15.34 5.89
CA ILE A 193 -2.66 -14.53 5.44
C ILE A 193 -2.61 -13.17 6.13
N PRO A 194 -1.41 -12.58 6.31
CA PRO A 194 -1.28 -11.30 7.00
C PRO A 194 -1.98 -10.13 6.28
N VAL A 195 -2.60 -9.25 7.08
CA VAL A 195 -3.34 -8.07 6.60
C VAL A 195 -2.65 -6.78 7.03
N TYR A 196 -2.33 -5.94 6.05
CA TYR A 196 -1.95 -4.55 6.23
C TYR A 196 -3.19 -3.66 6.26
N ALA A 197 -3.24 -2.74 7.22
CA ALA A 197 -4.25 -1.69 7.25
C ALA A 197 -3.72 -0.40 6.60
N ALA A 198 -4.59 0.34 5.92
CA ALA A 198 -4.32 1.68 5.43
C ALA A 198 -5.59 2.55 5.47
N GLY A 199 -5.39 3.87 5.44
CA GLY A 199 -6.44 4.87 5.49
C GLY A 199 -6.84 5.29 6.91
N GLY A 200 -6.91 6.60 7.14
CA GLY A 200 -7.56 7.17 8.32
C GLY A 200 -6.76 7.29 9.61
N VAL A 201 -5.53 6.78 9.69
CA VAL A 201 -4.69 6.92 10.91
C VAL A 201 -4.49 8.40 11.25
N ARG A 202 -4.71 8.78 12.52
CA ARG A 202 -4.55 10.15 13.00
C ARG A 202 -3.39 10.31 13.97
N TYR A 203 -3.34 9.45 14.98
CA TYR A 203 -2.44 9.57 16.14
C TYR A 203 -2.12 8.20 16.74
N GLU A 204 -1.24 8.15 17.75
CA GLU A 204 -0.65 6.90 18.27
C GLU A 204 -1.70 5.91 18.78
N ASN A 205 -2.76 6.38 19.44
CA ASN A 205 -3.84 5.51 19.92
C ASN A 205 -4.54 4.74 18.78
N ASP A 206 -4.60 5.29 17.56
CA ASP A 206 -5.10 4.53 16.40
C ASP A 206 -4.14 3.37 16.06
N VAL A 207 -2.83 3.61 16.12
CA VAL A 207 -1.78 2.59 15.89
C VAL A 207 -1.83 1.50 16.95
N GLU A 208 -1.99 1.87 18.22
CA GLU A 208 -2.14 0.90 19.32
C GLU A 208 -3.38 0.03 19.16
N LYS A 209 -4.51 0.63 18.74
CA LYS A 209 -5.74 -0.11 18.50
C LYS A 209 -5.61 -1.07 17.32
N LEU A 210 -4.98 -0.66 16.20
CA LEU A 210 -4.68 -1.55 15.08
C LEU A 210 -3.80 -2.72 15.51
N LYS A 211 -2.77 -2.45 16.33
CA LYS A 211 -1.90 -3.49 16.91
C LYS A 211 -2.68 -4.50 17.75
N LYS A 212 -3.63 -4.03 18.59
CA LYS A 212 -4.50 -4.89 19.42
C LYS A 212 -5.45 -5.75 18.57
N ILE A 213 -5.94 -5.22 17.45
CA ILE A 213 -6.79 -5.95 16.49
C ILE A 213 -6.01 -7.05 15.75
N GLY A 214 -4.67 -6.96 15.73
CA GLY A 214 -3.81 -7.98 15.12
C GLY A 214 -3.43 -7.68 13.67
N THR A 215 -3.47 -6.42 13.24
CA THR A 215 -2.94 -6.05 11.92
C THR A 215 -1.45 -6.39 11.84
N TYR A 216 -1.02 -6.94 10.71
CA TYR A 216 0.39 -7.28 10.49
C TYR A 216 1.27 -6.03 10.40
N GLY A 217 0.73 -4.99 9.75
CA GLY A 217 1.33 -3.66 9.70
C GLY A 217 0.31 -2.61 9.33
N VAL A 218 0.71 -1.35 9.45
CA VAL A 218 -0.08 -0.19 9.03
C VAL A 218 0.73 0.69 8.10
N ILE A 219 0.07 1.14 7.03
CA ILE A 219 0.62 2.10 6.07
C ILE A 219 0.12 3.48 6.45
N ILE A 220 1.04 4.42 6.65
CA ILE A 220 0.74 5.75 7.13
C ILE A 220 1.36 6.77 6.17
N GLY A 221 0.52 7.61 5.56
CA GLY A 221 0.95 8.74 4.74
C GLY A 221 0.73 10.06 5.46
N LYS A 222 -0.44 10.67 5.22
CA LYS A 222 -0.75 12.05 5.64
C LYS A 222 -0.45 12.37 7.12
N ALA A 223 -0.75 11.46 8.05
CA ALA A 223 -0.48 11.71 9.49
C ALA A 223 0.99 11.93 9.81
N PHE A 224 1.90 11.26 9.09
CA PHE A 224 3.32 11.49 9.26
C PHE A 224 3.75 12.84 8.68
N TYR A 225 3.31 13.17 7.45
CA TYR A 225 3.70 14.43 6.83
C TYR A 225 3.08 15.67 7.50
N GLU A 226 1.97 15.52 8.22
CA GLU A 226 1.34 16.59 9.00
C GLU A 226 1.73 16.53 10.49
N GLU A 227 2.81 15.81 10.82
CA GLU A 227 3.43 15.70 12.15
C GLU A 227 2.45 15.32 13.28
N LYS A 228 1.41 14.54 12.95
CA LYS A 228 0.43 14.04 13.93
C LYS A 228 0.92 12.80 14.68
N LEU A 229 2.03 12.22 14.22
CA LEU A 229 2.68 11.05 14.79
C LEU A 229 4.18 11.31 14.87
N PRO A 230 4.83 10.99 16.00
CA PRO A 230 6.27 11.10 16.08
C PRO A 230 6.94 10.03 15.22
N PHE A 231 8.01 10.39 14.51
CA PHE A 231 8.73 9.44 13.65
C PHE A 231 9.43 8.33 14.43
N SER A 232 9.67 8.51 15.73
CA SER A 232 10.27 7.49 16.61
C SER A 232 9.49 6.17 16.62
N ILE A 233 8.17 6.20 16.36
CA ILE A 233 7.37 4.97 16.28
C ILE A 233 7.85 4.04 15.16
N ILE A 234 8.45 4.57 14.10
CA ILE A 234 8.99 3.80 12.98
C ILE A 234 10.16 2.94 13.46
N LYS A 235 11.11 3.53 14.19
CA LYS A 235 12.29 2.82 14.72
C LYS A 235 11.91 1.72 15.72
N ASN A 236 10.84 1.94 16.48
CA ASN A 236 10.36 1.01 17.49
C ASN A 236 9.43 -0.08 16.91
N ALA A 237 9.09 -0.01 15.62
CA ALA A 237 8.22 -0.99 14.98
C ALA A 237 8.92 -2.34 14.80
N LYS A 238 8.15 -3.42 14.93
CA LYS A 238 8.66 -4.78 14.67
C LYS A 238 8.37 -5.15 13.22
N TYR A 239 9.42 -5.32 12.43
CA TYR A 239 9.37 -5.80 11.06
C TYR A 239 9.62 -7.31 11.03
N ASN A 240 8.71 -8.03 10.37
CA ASN A 240 8.81 -9.47 10.24
C ASN A 240 9.53 -9.74 8.92
N ASN A 241 10.70 -10.39 8.99
CA ASN A 241 11.58 -10.61 7.84
C ASN A 241 11.18 -11.78 6.97
#